data_AF-A0A6A6JYM5-F1
#
_entry.id   AF-A0A6A6JYM5-F1
#
_cell.length_a   1.000
_cell.length_b   1.000
_cell.length_c   1.000
_cell.angle_alpha   90.00
_cell.angle_beta   90.00
_cell.angle_gamma   90.00
#
_symmetry.space_group_name_H-M   'P 1'
#
loop_
_entity.id
_entity.type
_entity.pdbx_description
1 polymer ?
#
loop_
_entity_poly.entity_id
_entity_poly.type
_entity_poly.pdbx_seq_one_letter_code
_entity_poly.pdbx_strand_id
1 'polypeptide(L)'
;MKTMKLSAGILFPSLFCSAAAGPLGHVFIFDPHVTNPEARPPSLVSPQTARLILSQRLGVSRYHSISDSKDPELLNLLNTYGGAWQDPFTDSRMKDASSAQVFVWLDNVDDVEAVIPNSGAYSASFSITNPPSPLDNHRLYEDLIQQVEALPRPSNPYANLDAEIEAQLSFQDVGETTTHNDYLNAFYSSNSSKGPAGSVSKALQTLLQKVSAAKEKGWPVTIVVMPPSGNVRSAHPYGVYRMPSSIKARRERPEAVLSPSTSQPSSGPQSADLSDLETFPRIQKAKEHPPVLGILPQYFPSLEACQRTTHNCSGHGECGLLHKGDKDSGKRDRYGCTCKPTIVEVGHDGMESKRKVTYWGGPACQKKDVSQPFWLFVGTGLVLAFLISAGIGLLYSMGNEELPSVIGAGVSGPTRK
;
A
#
# COMPACT_ATOMS: atom_id res chain seq x y z
N MET A 1 17.03 55.57 76.76
CA MET A 1 15.67 55.64 76.18
C MET A 1 15.84 56.10 74.74
N LYS A 2 15.39 55.48 73.65
CA LYS A 2 14.42 54.43 73.33
C LYS A 2 14.82 53.80 71.96
N THR A 3 15.06 52.51 71.93
CA THR A 3 14.48 51.49 71.02
C THR A 3 14.06 51.85 69.57
N MET A 4 14.66 51.12 68.62
CA MET A 4 14.08 50.37 67.48
C MET A 4 13.12 51.06 66.48
N LYS A 5 13.35 50.85 65.17
CA LYS A 5 12.58 49.86 64.36
C LYS A 5 13.10 49.70 62.93
N LEU A 6 13.27 48.44 62.53
CA LEU A 6 13.45 47.96 61.15
C LEU A 6 12.23 48.28 60.28
N SER A 7 12.46 48.55 59.00
CA SER A 7 11.46 48.30 57.95
C SER A 7 12.11 47.50 56.83
N ALA A 8 11.49 46.37 56.53
CA ALA A 8 11.97 45.30 55.67
C ALA A 8 11.91 45.66 54.18
N GLY A 9 12.89 45.17 53.42
CA GLY A 9 12.87 45.17 51.96
C GLY A 9 11.82 44.18 51.44
N ILE A 10 11.04 44.63 50.46
CA ILE A 10 10.13 43.80 49.69
C ILE A 10 10.92 43.26 48.50
N LEU A 11 11.43 42.02 48.62
CA LEU A 11 11.85 41.24 47.45
C LEU A 11 10.61 40.54 46.92
N PHE A 12 10.17 40.91 45.72
CA PHE A 12 9.21 40.13 44.94
C PHE A 12 9.87 38.82 44.52
N PRO A 13 9.37 37.63 44.93
CA PRO A 13 9.79 36.39 44.32
C PRO A 13 9.06 36.28 42.98
N SER A 14 9.79 36.46 41.88
CA SER A 14 9.36 36.01 40.57
C SER A 14 9.20 34.49 40.63
N LEU A 15 7.96 34.03 40.69
CA LEU A 15 7.58 32.63 40.47
C LEU A 15 8.04 32.22 39.07
N PHE A 16 9.25 31.68 38.98
CA PHE A 16 9.64 30.81 37.88
C PHE A 16 8.78 29.55 38.01
N CYS A 17 7.69 29.52 37.27
CA CYS A 17 6.93 28.31 37.05
C CYS A 17 7.75 27.42 36.12
N SER A 18 8.72 26.69 36.67
CA SER A 18 9.34 25.57 35.96
C SER A 18 8.28 24.49 35.84
N ALA A 19 7.55 24.48 34.72
CA ALA A 19 6.85 23.28 34.30
C ALA A 19 7.93 22.20 34.11
N ALA A 20 8.00 21.25 35.03
CA ALA A 20 8.85 20.08 34.87
C ALA A 20 8.42 19.39 33.57
N ALA A 21 9.24 19.48 32.52
CA ALA A 21 9.01 18.73 31.29
C ALA A 21 9.04 17.25 31.66
N GLY A 22 7.89 16.57 31.57
CA GLY A 22 7.82 15.13 31.78
C GLY A 22 8.69 14.39 30.76
N PRO A 23 9.11 13.14 31.05
CA PRO A 23 9.89 12.36 30.11
C PRO A 23 9.08 12.14 28.82
N LEU A 24 9.71 12.35 27.65
CA LEU A 24 9.09 12.21 26.34
C LEU A 24 9.50 10.88 25.70
N GLY A 25 8.57 10.25 24.98
CA GLY A 25 8.92 9.19 24.03
C GLY A 25 9.41 9.81 22.72
N HIS A 26 10.29 9.14 21.98
CA HIS A 26 10.80 9.62 20.71
C HIS A 26 10.63 8.55 19.64
N VAL A 27 10.19 8.97 18.45
CA VAL A 27 10.07 8.10 17.28
C VAL A 27 10.90 8.69 16.16
N PHE A 28 11.76 7.86 15.58
CA PHE A 28 12.65 8.21 14.48
C PHE A 28 12.30 7.38 13.26
N ILE A 29 12.23 8.04 12.12
CA ILE A 29 11.78 7.47 10.85
C ILE A 29 12.87 7.66 9.81
N PHE A 30 13.22 6.58 9.14
CA PHE A 30 14.08 6.59 7.97
C PHE A 30 13.31 6.00 6.78
N ASP A 31 13.02 6.84 5.80
CA ASP A 31 12.39 6.48 4.53
C ASP A 31 13.38 6.73 3.38
N PRO A 32 13.87 5.68 2.69
CA PRO A 32 14.93 5.79 1.67
C PRO A 32 14.49 6.51 0.39
N HIS A 33 13.17 6.57 0.13
CA HIS A 33 12.59 7.16 -1.08
C HIS A 33 12.14 8.61 -0.92
N VAL A 34 12.33 9.21 0.26
CA VAL A 34 11.97 10.62 0.50
C VAL A 34 13.15 11.51 0.13
N THR A 35 13.06 12.14 -1.04
CA THR A 35 14.07 13.05 -1.61
C THR A 35 13.90 14.50 -1.12
N ASN A 36 13.71 14.72 0.18
CA ASN A 36 14.10 15.98 0.83
C ASN A 36 13.94 15.84 2.36
N PRO A 37 15.03 15.72 3.13
CA PRO A 37 14.99 15.88 4.57
C PRO A 37 14.95 17.38 4.87
N GLU A 38 13.85 18.07 4.56
CA GLU A 38 13.58 19.28 5.34
C GLU A 38 13.37 18.78 6.76
N ALA A 39 14.37 19.01 7.62
CA ALA A 39 14.36 18.70 9.03
C ALA A 39 13.18 19.42 9.68
N ARG A 40 12.01 18.79 9.59
CA ARG A 40 10.77 19.31 10.12
C ARG A 40 10.89 19.16 11.64
N PRO A 41 10.59 20.22 12.42
CA PRO A 41 10.73 20.16 13.87
C PRO A 41 9.92 18.99 14.42
N PRO A 42 10.40 18.33 15.50
CA PRO A 42 9.68 17.21 16.08
C PRO A 42 8.29 17.67 16.50
N SER A 43 7.27 17.06 15.92
CA SER A 43 5.90 17.30 16.35
C SER A 43 5.64 16.58 17.67
N LEU A 44 4.83 17.21 18.51
CA LEU A 44 4.47 16.67 19.80
C LEU A 44 3.11 15.97 19.67
N VAL A 45 3.07 14.64 19.85
CA VAL A 45 1.89 13.81 19.56
C VAL A 45 1.40 13.04 20.77
N SER A 46 0.10 12.77 20.82
CA SER A 46 -0.50 11.90 21.82
C SER A 46 -0.12 10.43 21.59
N PRO A 47 -0.14 9.55 22.62
CA PRO A 47 0.07 8.11 22.43
C PRO A 47 -0.91 7.48 21.43
N GLN A 48 -2.17 7.95 21.42
CA GLN A 48 -3.20 7.47 20.50
C GLN A 48 -2.86 7.81 19.04
N THR A 49 -2.38 9.03 18.80
CA THR A 49 -1.91 9.47 17.48
C THR A 49 -0.66 8.71 17.06
N ALA A 50 0.29 8.51 17.98
CA ALA A 50 1.49 7.71 17.73
C ALA A 50 1.13 6.27 17.31
N ARG A 51 0.18 5.61 18.00
CA ARG A 51 -0.34 4.30 17.59
C ARG A 51 -0.88 4.33 16.15
N LEU A 52 -1.64 5.36 15.77
CA LEU A 52 -2.18 5.46 14.41
C LEU A 52 -1.06 5.59 13.36
N ILE A 53 -0.08 6.46 13.60
CA ILE A 53 1.10 6.62 12.73
C ILE A 53 1.84 5.29 12.57
N LEU A 54 2.17 4.61 13.68
CA LEU A 54 2.85 3.31 13.65
C LEU A 54 2.03 2.26 12.91
N SER A 55 0.72 2.18 13.15
CA SER A 55 -0.15 1.23 12.47
C SER A 55 -0.23 1.44 10.96
N GLN A 56 -0.14 2.70 10.51
CA GLN A 56 -0.13 3.02 9.08
C GLN A 56 1.21 2.63 8.45
N ARG A 57 2.33 2.96 9.09
CA ARG A 57 3.67 2.60 8.60
C ARG A 57 3.84 1.09 8.46
N LEU A 58 3.34 0.33 9.43
CA LEU A 58 3.39 -1.14 9.45
C LEU A 58 2.36 -1.82 8.54
N GLY A 59 1.45 -1.06 7.90
CA GLY A 59 0.42 -1.61 7.01
C GLY A 59 -0.77 -2.27 7.72
N VAL A 60 -0.92 -2.07 9.04
CA VAL A 60 -1.99 -2.65 9.88
C VAL A 60 -3.13 -1.68 10.19
N SER A 61 -3.20 -0.54 9.50
CA SER A 61 -4.23 0.50 9.66
C SER A 61 -5.67 -0.03 9.63
N ARG A 62 -5.95 -1.15 8.96
CA ARG A 62 -7.28 -1.82 8.94
C ARG A 62 -7.81 -2.21 10.33
N TYR A 63 -6.94 -2.35 11.32
CA TYR A 63 -7.28 -2.67 12.71
C TYR A 63 -7.45 -1.41 13.57
N HIS A 64 -7.10 -0.25 13.03
CA HIS A 64 -7.00 1.03 13.72
C HIS A 64 -7.96 2.04 13.09
N SER A 65 -9.21 2.10 13.58
CA SER A 65 -10.16 3.10 13.13
C SER A 65 -9.75 4.49 13.61
N ILE A 66 -9.70 5.44 12.67
CA ILE A 66 -9.76 6.86 12.98
C ILE A 66 -11.22 7.11 13.39
N SER A 67 -11.47 7.71 14.55
CA SER A 67 -12.83 8.11 14.92
C SER A 67 -13.34 9.15 13.91
N ASP A 68 -14.65 9.43 13.82
CA ASP A 68 -15.25 10.42 12.90
C ASP A 68 -14.73 11.88 13.05
N SER A 69 -13.64 12.09 13.79
CA SER A 69 -12.87 13.32 13.85
C SER A 69 -12.32 13.65 12.46
N LYS A 70 -13.01 14.58 11.79
CA LYS A 70 -12.51 15.41 10.69
C LYS A 70 -11.38 16.34 11.18
N ASP A 71 -10.44 15.80 11.95
CA ASP A 71 -9.33 16.57 12.51
C ASP A 71 -8.25 16.72 11.42
N PRO A 72 -8.10 17.91 10.82
CA PRO A 72 -7.14 18.12 9.75
C PRO A 72 -5.70 18.00 10.26
N GLU A 73 -5.44 18.24 11.54
CA GLU A 73 -4.11 18.15 12.13
C GLU A 73 -3.66 16.69 12.23
N LEU A 74 -4.55 15.81 12.71
CA LEU A 74 -4.31 14.37 12.73
C LEU A 74 -4.02 13.82 11.32
N LEU A 75 -4.81 14.22 10.33
CA LEU A 75 -4.60 13.80 8.94
C LEU A 75 -3.26 14.29 8.39
N ASN A 76 -2.85 15.52 8.72
CA ASN A 76 -1.55 16.04 8.34
C ASN A 76 -0.40 15.26 8.99
N LEU A 77 -0.52 14.89 10.27
CA LEU A 77 0.45 14.04 10.97
C LEU A 77 0.54 12.64 10.33
N LEU A 78 -0.59 12.03 9.99
CA LEU A 78 -0.63 10.73 9.31
C LEU A 78 -0.03 10.78 7.90
N ASN A 79 -0.28 11.85 7.16
CA ASN A 79 0.34 12.04 5.83
C ASN A 79 1.84 12.33 5.93
N THR A 80 2.27 13.01 6.99
CA THR A 80 3.68 13.36 7.19
C THR A 80 4.51 12.17 7.67
N TYR A 81 4.00 11.38 8.62
CA TYR A 81 4.78 10.33 9.28
C TYR A 81 4.36 8.91 8.90
N GLY A 82 3.17 8.72 8.32
CA GLY A 82 2.57 7.41 8.04
C GLY A 82 3.23 6.59 6.94
N GLY A 83 4.26 7.13 6.26
CA GLY A 83 5.00 6.45 5.21
C GLY A 83 4.32 6.50 3.84
N ALA A 84 4.96 5.89 2.84
CA ALA A 84 4.44 5.85 1.48
C ALA A 84 3.14 5.04 1.42
N TRP A 85 2.04 5.71 1.05
CA TRP A 85 0.79 5.03 0.72
C TRP A 85 1.04 4.12 -0.48
N GLN A 86 0.66 2.84 -0.38
CA GLN A 86 0.58 2.00 -1.57
C GLN A 86 -0.55 2.55 -2.43
N ASP A 87 -0.21 3.21 -3.54
CA ASP A 87 -1.21 3.69 -4.48
C ASP A 87 -1.96 2.45 -5.04
N PRO A 88 -3.29 2.37 -4.81
CA PRO A 88 -4.10 1.23 -5.22
C PRO A 88 -4.17 1.03 -6.73
N PHE A 89 -3.68 2.00 -7.52
CA PHE A 89 -3.67 1.98 -8.98
C PHE A 89 -2.28 1.80 -9.60
N THR A 90 -1.23 1.67 -8.79
CA THR A 90 0.12 1.38 -9.31
C THR A 90 0.18 -0.06 -9.83
N ASP A 91 0.55 -0.21 -11.09
CA ASP A 91 0.65 -1.50 -11.76
C ASP A 91 1.65 -2.41 -11.03
N SER A 92 1.16 -3.56 -10.57
CA SER A 92 1.91 -4.62 -9.88
C SER A 92 3.14 -5.18 -10.63
N ARG A 93 3.41 -4.67 -11.83
CA ARG A 93 4.59 -4.94 -12.66
C ARG A 93 5.80 -4.07 -12.33
N MET A 94 5.66 -3.05 -11.47
CA MET A 94 6.75 -2.21 -10.97
C MET A 94 7.16 -2.57 -9.52
N LYS A 95 7.01 -3.85 -9.15
CA LYS A 95 7.28 -4.43 -7.82
C LYS A 95 8.76 -4.81 -7.60
N ASP A 96 9.68 -3.91 -7.91
CA ASP A 96 11.08 -4.09 -7.51
C ASP A 96 11.45 -3.27 -6.26
N ALA A 97 10.54 -2.43 -5.76
CA ALA A 97 10.67 -1.80 -4.45
C ALA A 97 10.38 -2.85 -3.36
N SER A 98 11.40 -3.16 -2.56
CA SER A 98 11.30 -4.07 -1.42
C SER A 98 10.13 -3.65 -0.52
N SER A 99 9.17 -4.57 -0.31
CA SER A 99 8.09 -4.37 0.68
C SER A 99 8.59 -4.54 2.12
N ALA A 100 9.87 -4.88 2.29
CA ALA A 100 10.46 -5.08 3.59
C ALA A 100 10.38 -3.82 4.44
N GLN A 101 10.26 -4.00 5.74
CA GLN A 101 10.27 -2.92 6.72
C GLN A 101 11.02 -3.39 7.95
N VAL A 102 11.71 -2.47 8.64
CA VAL A 102 12.34 -2.74 9.93
C VAL A 102 11.67 -1.91 11.01
N PHE A 103 11.29 -2.57 12.10
CA PHE A 103 10.64 -1.96 13.26
C PHE A 103 11.41 -2.28 14.53
N VAL A 104 11.93 -1.25 15.17
CA VAL A 104 12.76 -1.35 16.37
C VAL A 104 12.04 -0.64 17.51
N TRP A 105 11.82 -1.32 18.62
CA TRP A 105 11.22 -0.75 19.83
C TRP A 105 12.18 -0.91 21.02
N LEU A 106 12.53 0.22 21.63
CA LEU A 106 13.46 0.31 22.75
C LEU A 106 12.74 0.95 23.94
N ASP A 107 12.48 0.15 24.97
CA ASP A 107 11.92 0.61 26.24
C ASP A 107 13.03 0.80 27.29
N ASN A 108 12.75 1.64 28.29
CA ASN A 108 13.65 1.96 29.40
C ASN A 108 14.97 2.62 28.96
N VAL A 109 14.89 3.58 28.05
CA VAL A 109 16.05 4.38 27.61
C VAL A 109 16.07 5.73 28.32
N ASP A 110 17.09 5.95 29.16
CA ASP A 110 17.28 7.21 29.90
C ASP A 110 17.85 8.32 29.01
N ASP A 111 18.82 7.98 28.16
CA ASP A 111 19.52 8.92 27.29
C ASP A 111 19.33 8.53 25.82
N VAL A 112 18.48 9.30 25.13
CA VAL A 112 18.16 9.09 23.71
C VAL A 112 19.38 9.41 22.84
N GLU A 113 20.21 10.38 23.21
CA GLU A 113 21.38 10.78 22.41
C GLU A 113 22.48 9.70 22.47
N ALA A 114 22.57 8.96 23.57
CA ALA A 114 23.48 7.81 23.67
C ALA A 114 23.12 6.68 22.70
N VAL A 115 21.83 6.51 22.38
CA VAL A 115 21.34 5.50 21.44
C VAL A 115 21.29 6.05 20.00
N ILE A 116 20.92 7.32 19.85
CA ILE A 116 20.69 8.00 18.58
C ILE A 116 21.48 9.32 18.57
N PRO A 117 22.80 9.27 18.35
CA PRO A 117 23.66 10.45 18.42
C PRO A 117 23.52 11.39 17.21
N ASN A 118 23.02 10.89 16.07
CA ASN A 118 22.86 11.68 14.84
C ASN A 118 21.41 11.67 14.37
N SER A 119 20.59 12.50 14.99
CA SER A 119 19.18 12.67 14.61
C SER A 119 19.00 13.21 13.18
N GLY A 120 20.01 13.86 12.61
CA GLY A 120 20.00 14.37 11.23
C GLY A 120 20.10 13.30 10.15
N ALA A 121 20.43 12.05 10.51
CA ALA A 121 20.43 10.92 9.57
C ALA A 121 19.02 10.40 9.24
N TYR A 122 18.02 10.81 10.02
CA TYR A 122 16.64 10.36 9.88
C TYR A 122 15.82 11.32 9.01
N SER A 123 14.90 10.76 8.24
CA SER A 123 14.00 11.52 7.36
C SER A 123 13.00 12.36 8.16
N ALA A 124 12.55 11.83 9.30
CA ALA A 124 11.58 12.49 10.15
C ALA A 124 11.69 12.01 11.60
N SER A 125 11.26 12.85 12.55
CA SER A 125 11.09 12.45 13.95
C SER A 125 9.91 13.18 14.60
N PHE A 126 9.37 12.58 15.66
CA PHE A 126 8.34 13.18 16.51
C PHE A 126 8.45 12.66 17.94
N SER A 127 7.84 13.38 18.88
CA SER A 127 7.87 13.06 20.31
C SER A 127 6.48 12.71 20.85
N ILE A 128 6.40 11.68 21.68
CA ILE A 128 5.17 11.22 22.32
C ILE A 128 5.05 11.88 23.69
N THR A 129 3.98 12.66 23.89
CA THR A 129 3.64 13.23 25.21
C THR A 129 3.15 12.15 26.14
N ASN A 130 3.54 12.22 27.42
CA ASN A 130 3.08 11.30 28.46
C ASN A 130 3.21 9.84 27.99
N PRO A 131 4.45 9.35 27.80
CA PRO A 131 4.67 7.98 27.33
C PRO A 131 4.00 6.98 28.28
N PRO A 132 3.34 5.95 27.75
CA PRO A 132 2.76 4.87 28.55
C PRO A 132 3.83 4.02 29.25
N SER A 133 3.39 3.13 30.14
CA SER A 133 4.31 2.25 30.86
C SER A 133 4.99 1.25 29.92
N PRO A 134 6.21 0.77 30.23
CA PRO A 134 6.87 -0.28 29.44
C PRO A 134 6.02 -1.53 29.24
N LEU A 135 5.17 -1.87 30.23
CA LEU A 135 4.24 -2.99 30.09
C LEU A 135 3.18 -2.74 29.01
N ASP A 136 2.65 -1.52 28.93
CA ASP A 136 1.66 -1.16 27.91
C ASP A 136 2.29 -0.97 26.53
N ASN A 137 3.55 -0.53 26.48
CA ASN A 137 4.36 -0.47 25.26
C ASN A 137 4.59 -1.86 24.69
N HIS A 138 5.02 -2.80 25.53
CA HIS A 138 5.19 -4.20 25.14
C HIS A 138 3.89 -4.81 24.62
N ARG A 139 2.75 -4.55 25.29
CA ARG A 139 1.44 -5.00 24.82
C ARG A 139 1.09 -4.45 23.43
N LEU A 140 1.30 -3.16 23.20
CA LEU A 140 1.06 -2.57 21.88
C LEU A 140 1.98 -3.19 20.82
N TYR A 141 3.25 -3.41 21.14
CA TYR A 141 4.20 -4.07 20.26
C TYR A 141 3.69 -5.45 19.83
N GLU A 142 3.35 -6.33 20.78
CA GLU A 142 2.80 -7.67 20.52
C GLU A 142 1.49 -7.61 19.71
N ASP A 143 0.61 -6.67 20.04
CA ASP A 143 -0.66 -6.50 19.33
C ASP A 143 -0.45 -6.09 17.87
N LEU A 144 0.52 -5.20 17.58
CA LEU A 144 0.88 -4.82 16.23
C LEU A 144 1.47 -6.01 15.46
N ILE A 145 2.35 -6.80 16.08
CA ILE A 145 2.90 -8.01 15.48
C ILE A 145 1.82 -9.03 15.15
N GLN A 146 0.90 -9.30 16.08
CA GLN A 146 -0.21 -10.22 15.83
C GLN A 146 -1.11 -9.74 14.68
N GLN A 147 -1.31 -8.43 14.55
CA GLN A 147 -2.05 -7.85 13.43
C GLN A 147 -1.33 -8.03 12.08
N VAL A 148 0.00 -7.90 12.06
CA VAL A 148 0.84 -8.13 10.89
C VAL A 148 0.73 -9.59 10.44
N GLU A 149 0.85 -10.54 11.38
CA GLU A 149 0.72 -11.97 11.09
C GLU A 149 -0.67 -12.38 10.59
N ALA A 150 -1.69 -11.61 10.93
CA ALA A 150 -3.05 -11.83 10.45
C ALA A 150 -3.31 -11.28 9.04
N LEU A 151 -2.34 -10.58 8.43
CA LEU A 151 -2.45 -10.11 7.04
C LEU A 151 -2.18 -11.26 6.05
N PRO A 152 -2.69 -11.16 4.81
CA PRO A 152 -2.30 -12.08 3.75
C PRO A 152 -0.78 -12.02 3.52
N ARG A 153 -0.17 -13.19 3.32
CA ARG A 153 1.25 -13.27 2.97
C ARG A 153 1.51 -12.66 1.59
N PRO A 154 2.66 -12.02 1.38
CA PRO A 154 3.05 -11.51 0.07
C PRO A 154 3.19 -12.67 -0.93
N SER A 155 2.93 -12.40 -2.22
CA SER A 155 2.95 -13.42 -3.27
C SER A 155 4.34 -14.02 -3.54
N ASN A 156 5.41 -13.30 -3.18
CA ASN A 156 6.79 -13.76 -3.29
C ASN A 156 7.47 -13.66 -1.90
N PRO A 157 7.65 -14.78 -1.18
CA PRO A 157 8.25 -14.78 0.15
C PRO A 157 9.76 -14.44 0.14
N TYR A 158 10.43 -14.56 -1.00
CA TYR A 158 11.88 -14.28 -1.11
C TYR A 158 12.20 -12.83 -1.50
N ALA A 159 11.19 -12.02 -1.79
CA ALA A 159 11.40 -10.64 -2.25
C ALA A 159 12.09 -9.74 -1.21
N ASN A 160 12.03 -10.12 0.07
CA ASN A 160 12.50 -9.32 1.19
C ASN A 160 13.70 -9.96 1.93
N LEU A 161 14.28 -11.04 1.38
CA LEU A 161 15.34 -11.83 2.04
C LEU A 161 16.59 -10.99 2.35
N ASP A 162 16.97 -10.09 1.44
CA ASP A 162 18.12 -9.20 1.65
C ASP A 162 17.94 -8.30 2.88
N ALA A 163 16.73 -7.77 3.07
CA ALA A 163 16.41 -6.92 4.21
C ALA A 163 16.35 -7.71 5.52
N GLU A 164 15.85 -8.94 5.48
CA GLU A 164 15.86 -9.86 6.62
C GLU A 164 17.29 -10.19 7.07
N ILE A 165 18.16 -10.57 6.14
CA ILE A 165 19.55 -10.90 6.44
C ILE A 165 20.28 -9.69 7.03
N GLU A 166 20.16 -8.52 6.40
CA GLU A 166 20.84 -7.30 6.87
C GLU A 166 20.31 -6.83 8.24
N ALA A 167 19.00 -6.98 8.51
CA ALA A 167 18.44 -6.68 9.83
C ALA A 167 18.96 -7.65 10.90
N GLN A 168 18.94 -8.96 10.64
CA GLN A 168 19.44 -9.97 11.56
C GLN A 168 20.93 -9.79 11.85
N LEU A 169 21.76 -9.55 10.83
CA LEU A 169 23.19 -9.31 10.99
C LEU A 169 23.48 -8.03 11.78
N SER A 170 22.69 -6.96 11.58
CA SER A 170 22.89 -5.68 12.28
C SER A 170 22.65 -5.80 13.78
N PHE A 171 21.71 -6.64 14.21
CA PHE A 171 21.33 -6.80 15.62
C PHE A 171 21.88 -8.06 16.30
N GLN A 172 22.62 -8.91 15.59
CA GLN A 172 23.12 -10.21 16.09
C GLN A 172 23.82 -10.12 17.46
N ASP A 173 24.58 -9.06 17.70
CA ASP A 173 25.35 -8.86 18.94
C ASP A 173 24.51 -8.25 20.10
N VAL A 174 23.27 -7.82 19.81
CA VAL A 174 22.41 -7.07 20.73
C VAL A 174 21.17 -7.89 21.13
N GLY A 175 20.63 -8.69 20.20
CA GLY A 175 19.51 -9.58 20.46
C GLY A 175 18.94 -10.23 19.20
N GLU A 176 17.84 -10.94 19.36
CA GLU A 176 17.18 -11.65 18.27
C GLU A 176 16.20 -10.72 17.53
N THR A 177 16.28 -10.72 16.20
CA THR A 177 15.32 -10.03 15.32
C THR A 177 14.44 -11.08 14.68
N THR A 178 13.12 -10.88 14.72
CA THR A 178 12.14 -11.83 14.18
C THR A 178 11.44 -11.27 12.95
N THR A 179 11.28 -12.11 11.94
CA THR A 179 10.59 -11.77 10.69
C THR A 179 9.11 -12.17 10.79
N HIS A 180 8.21 -11.21 10.57
CA HIS A 180 6.76 -11.40 10.62
C HIS A 180 6.13 -11.14 9.25
N ASN A 181 5.26 -12.07 8.85
CA ASN A 181 4.53 -12.07 7.57
C ASN A 181 5.43 -11.85 6.32
N ASP A 182 6.68 -12.31 6.37
CA ASP A 182 7.67 -12.25 5.28
C ASP A 182 8.04 -10.83 4.80
N TYR A 183 7.69 -9.77 5.55
CA TYR A 183 8.07 -8.38 5.20
C TYR A 183 8.52 -7.53 6.38
N LEU A 184 8.05 -7.80 7.61
CA LEU A 184 8.38 -6.98 8.77
C LEU A 184 9.46 -7.64 9.62
N ASN A 185 10.63 -7.01 9.71
CA ASN A 185 11.68 -7.41 10.65
C ASN A 185 11.51 -6.59 11.93
N ALA A 186 11.17 -7.26 13.03
CA ALA A 186 10.88 -6.61 14.30
C ALA A 186 11.95 -6.93 15.36
N PHE A 187 12.33 -5.91 16.13
CA PHE A 187 13.23 -6.02 17.27
C PHE A 187 12.63 -5.27 18.45
N TYR A 188 12.56 -5.93 19.61
CA TYR A 188 12.12 -5.32 20.87
C TYR A 188 13.17 -5.52 21.95
N SER A 189 13.52 -4.43 22.65
CA SER A 189 14.35 -4.49 23.84
C SER A 189 13.76 -3.65 24.95
N SER A 190 13.45 -4.29 26.07
CA SER A 190 13.04 -3.64 27.33
C SER A 190 14.21 -3.37 28.26
N ASN A 191 15.39 -3.90 27.95
CA ASN A 191 16.52 -3.90 28.86
C ASN A 191 17.69 -3.18 28.19
N SER A 192 17.93 -1.94 28.62
CA SER A 192 19.24 -1.30 28.49
C SER A 192 20.37 -2.14 29.15
N SER A 193 20.07 -3.25 29.83
CA SER A 193 21.01 -4.11 30.54
C SER A 193 21.57 -5.31 29.76
N LYS A 194 21.05 -5.67 28.57
CA LYS A 194 21.63 -6.76 27.75
C LYS A 194 22.75 -6.34 26.80
N GLY A 195 23.05 -5.04 26.75
CA GLY A 195 24.22 -4.48 26.06
C GLY A 195 24.35 -2.99 26.37
N PRO A 196 25.56 -2.40 26.34
CA PRO A 196 25.71 -0.96 26.51
C PRO A 196 24.90 -0.23 25.43
N ALA A 197 24.32 0.93 25.73
CA ALA A 197 23.63 1.78 24.74
C ALA A 197 24.46 1.98 23.46
N GLY A 198 25.79 1.96 23.59
CA GLY A 198 26.76 1.97 22.49
C GLY A 198 26.67 0.79 21.50
N SER A 199 26.29 -0.41 21.94
CA SER A 199 26.11 -1.56 21.04
C SER A 199 24.84 -1.41 20.20
N VAL A 200 23.75 -0.96 20.81
CA VAL A 200 22.49 -0.67 20.11
C VAL A 200 22.69 0.46 19.10
N SER A 201 23.37 1.54 19.50
CA SER A 201 23.64 2.66 18.61
C SER A 201 24.53 2.26 17.43
N LYS A 202 25.54 1.42 17.65
CA LYS A 202 26.38 0.87 16.58
C LYS A 202 25.58 -0.04 15.62
N ALA A 203 24.69 -0.89 16.16
CA ALA A 203 23.79 -1.72 15.36
C ALA A 203 22.88 -0.85 14.47
N LEU A 204 22.27 0.19 15.04
CA LEU A 204 21.43 1.14 14.31
C LEU A 204 22.19 1.91 13.24
N GLN A 205 23.40 2.39 13.54
CA GLN A 205 24.24 3.08 12.55
C GLN A 205 24.62 2.15 11.39
N THR A 206 24.97 0.89 11.69
CA THR A 206 25.30 -0.12 10.68
C THR A 206 24.10 -0.37 9.77
N LEU A 207 22.91 -0.58 10.37
CA LEU A 207 21.67 -0.75 9.62
C LEU A 207 21.39 0.45 8.71
N LEU A 208 21.42 1.67 9.24
CA LEU A 208 21.13 2.87 8.46
C LEU A 208 22.14 3.09 7.31
N GLN A 209 23.41 2.78 7.52
CA GLN A 209 24.41 2.81 6.45
C GLN A 209 24.09 1.81 5.34
N LYS A 210 23.64 0.60 5.68
CA LYS A 210 23.24 -0.42 4.71
C LYS A 210 22.00 -0.02 3.92
N VAL A 211 20.97 0.47 4.62
CA VAL A 211 19.71 0.90 4.00
C VAL A 211 19.95 2.09 3.07
N SER A 212 20.75 3.08 3.50
CA SER A 212 21.10 4.24 2.66
C SER A 212 21.96 3.85 1.45
N ALA A 213 22.86 2.87 1.59
CA ALA A 213 23.65 2.35 0.48
C ALA A 213 22.79 1.61 -0.57
N ALA A 214 21.68 0.99 -0.15
CA ALA A 214 20.80 0.22 -1.03
C ALA A 214 19.95 1.09 -2.00
N LYS A 215 19.92 2.42 -1.83
CA LYS A 215 19.21 3.39 -2.69
C LYS A 215 17.77 2.94 -3.02
N GLU A 216 17.51 2.57 -4.29
CA GLU A 216 16.19 2.17 -4.80
C GLU A 216 15.69 0.84 -4.21
N LYS A 217 16.57 0.03 -3.62
CA LYS A 217 16.23 -1.20 -2.89
C LYS A 217 16.20 -1.02 -1.38
N GLY A 218 16.41 0.21 -0.89
CA GLY A 218 16.31 0.50 0.53
C GLY A 218 14.90 0.23 1.06
N TRP A 219 14.81 -0.13 2.33
CA TRP A 219 13.55 -0.35 3.03
C TRP A 219 13.35 0.67 4.16
N PRO A 220 12.11 1.04 4.50
CA PRO A 220 11.85 1.97 5.60
C PRO A 220 12.21 1.34 6.97
N VAL A 221 12.78 2.17 7.84
CA VAL A 221 13.12 1.83 9.23
C VAL A 221 12.37 2.75 10.18
N THR A 222 11.71 2.16 11.18
CA THR A 222 10.98 2.90 12.23
C THR A 222 11.54 2.50 13.58
N ILE A 223 12.00 3.48 14.36
CA ILE A 223 12.60 3.26 15.68
C ILE A 223 11.76 4.01 16.71
N VAL A 224 11.30 3.29 17.73
CA VAL A 224 10.58 3.85 18.87
C VAL A 224 11.47 3.74 20.10
N VAL A 225 11.68 4.85 20.78
CA VAL A 225 12.50 4.95 22.00
C VAL A 225 11.64 5.53 23.11
N MET A 226 11.45 4.76 24.17
CA MET A 226 10.59 5.12 25.29
C MET A 226 11.39 5.21 26.60
N PRO A 227 11.09 6.24 27.42
CA PRO A 227 11.76 6.41 28.70
C PRO A 227 11.30 5.36 29.73
N PRO A 228 12.07 5.13 30.81
CA PRO A 228 11.73 4.12 31.81
C PRO A 228 10.53 4.44 32.70
N SER A 229 10.12 5.72 32.73
CA SER A 229 9.01 6.18 33.58
C SER A 229 7.83 6.60 32.72
N GLY A 230 6.82 5.73 32.63
CA GLY A 230 5.53 6.05 32.02
C GLY A 230 4.56 6.61 33.06
N ASN A 231 4.03 7.82 32.83
CA ASN A 231 3.17 8.51 33.80
C ASN A 231 1.66 8.27 33.56
N VAL A 232 1.29 7.57 32.49
CA VAL A 232 -0.12 7.38 32.12
C VAL A 232 -0.73 6.19 32.88
N ARG A 233 -1.52 6.50 33.91
CA ARG A 233 -2.40 5.53 34.58
C ARG A 233 -3.76 5.52 33.89
N SER A 234 -3.86 4.90 32.72
CA SER A 234 -5.14 4.71 32.04
C SER A 234 -5.28 3.25 31.59
N ALA A 235 -6.50 2.74 31.54
CA ALA A 235 -6.74 1.35 31.12
C ALA A 235 -6.39 1.09 29.64
N HIS A 236 -6.43 2.13 28.81
CA HIS A 236 -6.16 2.06 27.37
C HIS A 236 -5.30 3.27 26.95
N PRO A 237 -4.00 3.29 27.30
CA PRO A 237 -3.14 4.47 27.07
C PRO A 237 -2.98 4.80 25.58
N TYR A 238 -3.01 3.77 24.73
CA TYR A 238 -2.98 3.90 23.28
C TYR A 238 -4.38 4.00 22.63
N GLY A 239 -5.44 4.04 23.43
CA GLY A 239 -6.82 3.99 22.94
C GLY A 239 -7.27 2.57 22.60
N VAL A 240 -8.39 2.46 21.88
CA VAL A 240 -9.02 1.18 21.53
C VAL A 240 -8.78 0.86 20.06
N TYR A 241 -8.47 -0.41 19.78
CA TYR A 241 -8.27 -0.93 18.44
C TYR A 241 -8.77 -2.37 18.36
N ARG A 242 -8.90 -2.87 17.13
CA ARG A 242 -9.47 -4.17 16.86
C ARG A 242 -8.37 -5.23 16.77
N MET A 243 -8.45 -6.26 17.60
CA MET A 243 -7.55 -7.41 17.43
C MET A 243 -8.06 -8.42 16.39
N PRO A 244 -7.16 -9.13 15.68
CA PRO A 244 -7.54 -10.23 14.81
C PRO A 244 -8.26 -11.32 15.61
N SER A 245 -9.47 -11.69 15.21
CA SER A 245 -10.15 -12.84 15.82
C SER A 245 -9.67 -14.12 15.15
N SER A 246 -9.29 -15.15 15.92
CA SER A 246 -8.87 -16.48 15.44
C SER A 246 -9.84 -17.13 14.44
N ILE A 247 -11.12 -16.75 14.47
CA ILE A 247 -12.19 -17.27 13.59
C ILE A 247 -12.23 -16.57 12.20
N LYS A 248 -11.59 -15.39 12.04
CA LYS A 248 -11.66 -14.60 10.79
C LYS A 248 -10.42 -14.69 9.90
N ALA A 249 -9.30 -15.22 10.38
CA ALA A 249 -8.10 -15.40 9.55
C ALA A 249 -8.32 -16.39 8.38
N ARG A 250 -9.37 -17.23 8.42
CA ARG A 250 -9.70 -18.20 7.35
C ARG A 250 -10.79 -17.74 6.38
N ARG A 251 -11.56 -16.70 6.72
CA ARG A 251 -12.39 -16.01 5.73
C ARG A 251 -11.58 -14.82 5.29
N GLU A 252 -10.89 -14.98 4.15
CA GLU A 252 -10.84 -13.90 3.17
C GLU A 252 -12.17 -13.17 3.30
N ARG A 253 -12.15 -11.88 3.67
CA ARG A 253 -13.31 -11.05 3.41
C ARG A 253 -13.20 -10.79 1.92
N PRO A 254 -13.89 -11.54 1.03
CA PRO A 254 -14.19 -10.94 -0.25
C PRO A 254 -14.85 -9.60 0.12
N GLU A 255 -14.30 -8.53 -0.42
CA GLU A 255 -14.93 -7.21 -0.56
C GLU A 255 -16.43 -7.35 -0.30
N ALA A 256 -16.90 -6.84 0.84
CA ALA A 256 -18.31 -6.92 1.16
C ALA A 256 -19.03 -6.26 -0.01
N VAL A 257 -19.78 -7.06 -0.79
CA VAL A 257 -20.61 -6.55 -1.87
C VAL A 257 -21.45 -5.45 -1.23
N LEU A 258 -21.18 -4.21 -1.63
CA LEU A 258 -21.95 -3.05 -1.19
C LEU A 258 -23.41 -3.43 -1.46
N SER A 259 -24.14 -3.72 -0.39
CA SER A 259 -25.58 -3.90 -0.51
C SER A 259 -26.08 -2.61 -1.12
N PRO A 260 -26.87 -2.65 -2.21
CA PRO A 260 -27.33 -1.44 -2.85
C PRO A 260 -28.07 -0.63 -1.78
N SER A 261 -27.44 0.47 -1.37
CA SER A 261 -28.05 1.44 -0.48
C SER A 261 -29.39 1.78 -1.09
N THR A 262 -30.47 1.51 -0.36
CA THR A 262 -31.79 2.08 -0.69
C THR A 262 -31.73 3.55 -0.29
N SER A 263 -30.84 4.30 -0.92
CA SER A 263 -30.71 5.75 -0.75
C SER A 263 -31.35 6.38 -1.96
N GLN A 264 -32.61 6.78 -1.72
CA GLN A 264 -33.32 7.78 -2.48
C GLN A 264 -32.39 8.98 -2.74
N PRO A 265 -32.30 9.51 -3.97
CA PRO A 265 -31.35 10.58 -4.27
C PRO A 265 -31.68 11.81 -3.42
N SER A 266 -30.74 12.17 -2.54
CA SER A 266 -30.73 13.46 -1.87
C SER A 266 -30.61 14.56 -2.92
N SER A 267 -31.44 15.58 -2.81
CA SER A 267 -31.29 16.85 -3.53
C SER A 267 -29.86 17.36 -3.32
N GLY A 268 -29.11 17.50 -4.42
CA GLY A 268 -27.69 17.87 -4.37
C GLY A 268 -27.44 19.20 -3.66
N PRO A 269 -26.29 19.35 -2.96
CA PRO A 269 -25.91 20.64 -2.40
C PRO A 269 -25.58 21.62 -3.52
N GLN A 270 -26.12 22.83 -3.38
CA GLN A 270 -25.80 23.99 -4.20
C GLN A 270 -24.31 24.35 -4.03
N SER A 271 -23.65 24.60 -5.18
CA SER A 271 -22.45 25.43 -5.36
C SER A 271 -21.39 25.37 -4.25
N ALA A 272 -20.43 24.44 -4.39
CA ALA A 272 -19.07 24.68 -3.93
C ALA A 272 -18.24 25.19 -5.12
N ASP A 273 -17.65 26.37 -4.95
CA ASP A 273 -16.76 27.03 -5.90
C ASP A 273 -15.50 26.18 -6.13
N LEU A 274 -15.31 25.73 -7.37
CA LEU A 274 -14.25 24.81 -7.81
C LEU A 274 -13.24 25.58 -8.67
N SER A 275 -12.54 26.53 -8.04
CA SER A 275 -11.53 27.35 -8.73
C SER A 275 -10.08 26.90 -8.50
N ASP A 276 -9.82 25.80 -7.77
CA ASP A 276 -8.45 25.44 -7.33
C ASP A 276 -8.01 23.98 -7.56
N LEU A 277 -8.51 23.34 -8.61
CA LEU A 277 -8.05 21.99 -9.01
C LEU A 277 -7.77 21.91 -10.52
N GLU A 278 -6.81 22.70 -10.99
CA GLU A 278 -6.28 22.68 -12.37
C GLU A 278 -5.11 21.68 -12.51
N THR A 279 -5.28 20.40 -12.12
CA THR A 279 -4.31 19.35 -12.52
C THR A 279 -4.98 17.98 -12.66
N PHE A 280 -6.02 17.88 -13.49
CA PHE A 280 -6.43 16.58 -14.04
C PHE A 280 -6.70 16.74 -15.53
N PRO A 281 -6.24 15.81 -16.38
CA PRO A 281 -6.47 15.91 -17.81
C PRO A 281 -7.97 15.80 -18.06
N ARG A 282 -8.60 16.93 -18.43
CA ARG A 282 -9.98 16.95 -18.90
C ARG A 282 -10.08 16.05 -20.12
N ILE A 283 -10.74 14.90 -19.97
CA ILE A 283 -11.32 14.22 -21.13
C ILE A 283 -12.30 15.22 -21.73
N GLN A 284 -11.96 15.72 -22.91
CA GLN A 284 -12.77 16.67 -23.66
C GLN A 284 -14.20 16.11 -23.73
N LYS A 285 -15.16 16.91 -23.23
CA LYS A 285 -16.59 16.64 -23.35
C LYS A 285 -16.90 16.30 -24.81
N ALA A 286 -17.11 15.02 -25.10
CA ALA A 286 -17.77 14.62 -26.32
C ALA A 286 -19.20 15.17 -26.24
N LYS A 287 -19.54 15.99 -27.23
CA LYS A 287 -20.88 16.56 -27.41
C LYS A 287 -21.91 15.43 -27.46
N GLU A 288 -23.05 15.72 -26.82
CA GLU A 288 -24.37 15.09 -26.97
C GLU A 288 -24.70 13.82 -26.17
N HIS A 289 -23.76 12.97 -25.74
CA HIS A 289 -24.09 11.78 -24.94
C HIS A 289 -23.06 11.57 -23.81
N PRO A 290 -23.38 11.90 -22.53
CA PRO A 290 -22.45 11.66 -21.43
C PRO A 290 -22.19 10.15 -21.28
N PRO A 291 -20.95 9.73 -20.98
CA PRO A 291 -20.65 8.32 -20.77
C PRO A 291 -21.50 7.81 -19.61
N VAL A 292 -22.08 6.62 -19.76
CA VAL A 292 -22.87 6.02 -18.68
C VAL A 292 -21.95 5.74 -17.49
N LEU A 293 -22.17 6.44 -16.39
CA LEU A 293 -21.36 6.34 -15.17
C LEU A 293 -21.97 5.31 -14.21
N GLY A 294 -21.12 4.43 -13.65
CA GLY A 294 -21.52 3.46 -12.63
C GLY A 294 -21.68 2.02 -13.14
N ILE A 295 -21.86 1.10 -12.19
CA ILE A 295 -22.07 -0.33 -12.47
C ILE A 295 -23.53 -0.51 -12.87
N LEU A 296 -23.78 -0.80 -14.15
CA LEU A 296 -25.14 -1.07 -14.62
C LEU A 296 -25.61 -2.46 -14.17
N PRO A 297 -26.91 -2.61 -13.81
CA PRO A 297 -27.49 -3.92 -13.59
C PRO A 297 -27.54 -4.72 -14.90
N GLN A 298 -27.55 -6.04 -14.79
CA GLN A 298 -27.65 -6.93 -15.97
C GLN A 298 -28.98 -6.80 -16.73
N TYR A 299 -30.04 -6.33 -16.06
CA TYR A 299 -31.37 -6.14 -16.65
C TYR A 299 -32.14 -5.03 -15.94
N PHE A 300 -33.08 -4.43 -16.67
CA PHE A 300 -33.97 -3.37 -16.19
C PHE A 300 -35.42 -3.87 -16.06
N PRO A 301 -36.19 -3.33 -15.10
CA PRO A 301 -37.57 -3.75 -14.87
C PRO A 301 -38.58 -3.15 -15.86
N SER A 302 -38.22 -2.09 -16.60
CA SER A 302 -39.06 -1.47 -17.63
C SER A 302 -38.23 -0.93 -18.79
N LEU A 303 -38.88 -0.73 -19.93
CA LEU A 303 -38.26 -0.15 -21.14
C LEU A 303 -37.78 1.29 -20.90
N GLU A 304 -38.57 2.10 -20.20
CA GLU A 304 -38.20 3.48 -19.85
C GLU A 304 -37.02 3.54 -18.89
N ALA A 305 -36.97 2.64 -17.90
CA ALA A 305 -35.84 2.54 -16.99
C ALA A 305 -34.54 2.17 -17.73
N CYS A 306 -34.64 1.28 -18.73
CA CYS A 306 -33.53 0.98 -19.63
C CYS A 306 -33.08 2.23 -20.39
N GLN A 307 -33.97 2.90 -21.11
CA GLN A 307 -33.61 4.06 -21.94
C GLN A 307 -33.04 5.23 -21.13
N ARG A 308 -33.61 5.52 -19.97
CA ARG A 308 -33.17 6.63 -19.10
C ARG A 308 -31.80 6.38 -18.50
N THR A 309 -31.50 5.13 -18.13
CA THR A 309 -30.25 4.78 -17.45
C THR A 309 -29.11 4.54 -18.42
N THR A 310 -29.40 4.01 -19.61
CA THR A 310 -28.38 3.68 -20.63
C THR A 310 -28.23 4.74 -21.72
N HIS A 311 -28.97 5.86 -21.63
CA HIS A 311 -29.05 6.88 -22.67
C HIS A 311 -29.35 6.29 -24.05
N ASN A 312 -30.41 5.47 -24.13
CA ASN A 312 -30.77 4.70 -25.32
C ASN A 312 -29.59 3.86 -25.84
N CYS A 313 -28.98 3.08 -24.95
CA CYS A 313 -27.85 2.18 -25.25
C CYS A 313 -26.65 2.90 -25.89
N SER A 314 -26.28 4.05 -25.31
CA SER A 314 -25.19 4.92 -25.76
C SER A 314 -25.26 5.32 -27.25
N GLY A 315 -26.46 5.28 -27.85
CA GLY A 315 -26.66 5.55 -29.29
C GLY A 315 -26.17 4.43 -30.23
N HIS A 316 -25.70 3.31 -29.68
CA HIS A 316 -25.19 2.15 -30.42
C HIS A 316 -26.11 0.94 -30.33
N GLY A 317 -27.39 1.13 -29.97
CA GLY A 317 -28.35 0.07 -29.81
C GLY A 317 -29.74 0.56 -29.44
N GLU A 318 -30.63 -0.36 -29.12
CA GLU A 318 -31.99 -0.08 -28.66
C GLU A 318 -32.33 -0.89 -27.42
N CYS A 319 -33.16 -0.34 -26.53
CA CYS A 319 -33.68 -1.07 -25.37
C CYS A 319 -34.79 -2.03 -25.82
N GLY A 320 -34.55 -3.33 -25.68
CA GLY A 320 -35.47 -4.40 -26.05
C GLY A 320 -35.84 -5.31 -24.89
N LEU A 321 -36.86 -6.14 -25.10
CA LEU A 321 -37.24 -7.20 -24.18
C LEU A 321 -36.27 -8.37 -24.34
N LEU A 322 -35.43 -8.63 -23.33
CA LEU A 322 -34.47 -9.73 -23.32
C LEU A 322 -35.14 -11.04 -22.89
N HIS A 323 -35.97 -10.98 -21.84
CA HIS A 323 -36.69 -12.14 -21.33
C HIS A 323 -38.13 -11.76 -21.04
N LYS A 324 -39.07 -12.50 -21.63
CA LYS A 324 -40.49 -12.39 -21.30
C LYS A 324 -40.75 -13.10 -19.97
N GLY A 325 -41.30 -12.35 -19.02
CA GLY A 325 -41.77 -12.88 -17.76
C GLY A 325 -42.93 -13.83 -17.98
N ASP A 326 -42.90 -14.97 -17.30
CA ASP A 326 -44.01 -15.91 -17.30
C ASP A 326 -45.00 -15.52 -16.20
N LYS A 327 -46.27 -15.34 -16.60
CA LYS A 327 -47.34 -14.81 -15.74
C LYS A 327 -47.73 -15.77 -14.64
N ASP A 328 -47.52 -17.08 -14.83
CA ASP A 328 -47.88 -18.12 -13.86
C ASP A 328 -46.83 -18.28 -12.74
N SER A 329 -45.58 -17.86 -12.98
CA SER A 329 -44.47 -17.98 -12.03
C SER A 329 -44.08 -16.66 -11.34
N GLY A 330 -44.86 -15.60 -11.52
CA GLY A 330 -44.62 -14.28 -10.91
C GLY A 330 -43.35 -13.56 -11.39
N LYS A 331 -42.74 -14.01 -12.50
CA LYS A 331 -41.53 -13.40 -13.07
C LYS A 331 -41.92 -12.23 -13.96
N ARG A 332 -41.30 -11.07 -13.73
CA ARG A 332 -41.52 -9.85 -14.53
C ARG A 332 -40.67 -9.85 -15.80
N ASP A 333 -41.14 -9.13 -16.81
CA ASP A 333 -40.39 -8.85 -18.04
C ASP A 333 -39.06 -8.18 -17.72
N ARG A 334 -38.00 -8.59 -18.44
CA ARG A 334 -36.64 -8.06 -18.29
C ARG A 334 -36.20 -7.37 -19.57
N TYR A 335 -35.81 -6.11 -19.42
CA TYR A 335 -35.36 -5.26 -20.52
C TYR A 335 -33.85 -5.05 -20.47
N GLY A 336 -33.25 -4.82 -21.62
CA GLY A 336 -31.85 -4.41 -21.72
C GLY A 336 -31.45 -4.05 -23.13
N CYS A 337 -30.18 -3.68 -23.30
CA CYS A 337 -29.69 -3.14 -24.55
C CYS A 337 -29.36 -4.22 -25.58
N THR A 338 -29.85 -4.03 -26.80
CA THR A 338 -29.44 -4.81 -27.98
C THR A 338 -28.55 -3.93 -28.86
N CYS A 339 -27.27 -4.28 -28.95
CA CYS A 339 -26.28 -3.48 -29.65
C CYS A 339 -26.38 -3.66 -31.17
N LYS A 340 -26.36 -2.55 -31.90
CA LYS A 340 -26.39 -2.50 -33.37
C LYS A 340 -25.03 -2.05 -33.88
N PRO A 341 -24.50 -2.66 -34.96
CA PRO A 341 -23.25 -2.23 -35.55
C PRO A 341 -23.38 -0.83 -36.17
N THR A 342 -22.41 0.03 -35.95
CA THR A 342 -22.34 1.35 -36.62
C THR A 342 -21.58 1.19 -37.93
N ILE A 343 -22.22 1.54 -39.05
CA ILE A 343 -21.63 1.49 -40.38
C ILE A 343 -21.30 2.92 -40.79
N VAL A 344 -20.01 3.24 -40.88
CA VAL A 344 -19.54 4.53 -41.38
C VAL A 344 -18.97 4.33 -42.77
N GLU A 345 -19.46 5.07 -43.75
CA GLU A 345 -18.89 5.10 -45.10
C GLU A 345 -17.63 5.97 -45.07
N VAL A 346 -16.46 5.37 -45.31
CA VAL A 346 -15.17 6.07 -45.23
C VAL A 346 -14.68 6.32 -46.64
N GLY A 347 -15.20 7.38 -47.26
CA GLY A 347 -14.72 7.93 -48.53
C GLY A 347 -14.95 7.07 -49.78
N HIS A 348 -14.73 7.68 -50.94
CA HIS A 348 -14.83 7.08 -52.27
C HIS A 348 -13.41 6.97 -52.86
N ASP A 349 -12.87 5.76 -52.95
CA ASP A 349 -11.67 5.45 -53.74
C ASP A 349 -12.12 4.59 -54.94
N GLY A 350 -12.60 5.20 -56.02
CA GLY A 350 -13.03 4.47 -57.22
C GLY A 350 -14.32 3.63 -57.06
N MET A 351 -14.42 2.52 -57.81
CA MET A 351 -15.66 1.76 -58.05
C MET A 351 -16.18 0.93 -56.84
N GLU A 352 -15.54 0.99 -55.67
CA GLU A 352 -15.97 0.27 -54.47
C GLU A 352 -16.03 1.18 -53.23
N SER A 353 -17.21 1.28 -52.61
CA SER A 353 -17.42 2.02 -51.36
C SER A 353 -16.80 1.27 -50.18
N LYS A 354 -15.74 1.81 -49.56
CA LYS A 354 -15.15 1.26 -48.33
C LYS A 354 -16.06 1.54 -47.13
N ARG A 355 -16.76 0.51 -46.64
CA ARG A 355 -17.61 0.58 -45.44
C ARG A 355 -16.83 0.13 -44.22
N LYS A 356 -16.77 0.97 -43.19
CA LYS A 356 -16.19 0.61 -41.88
C LYS A 356 -17.32 0.21 -40.93
N VAL A 357 -17.41 -1.08 -40.63
CA VAL A 357 -18.37 -1.62 -39.67
C VAL A 357 -17.72 -1.69 -38.29
N THR A 358 -18.35 -1.08 -37.28
CA THR A 358 -17.91 -1.13 -35.88
C THR A 358 -18.94 -1.89 -35.07
N TYR A 359 -18.52 -3.00 -34.46
CA TYR A 359 -19.33 -3.78 -33.53
C TYR A 359 -19.18 -3.24 -32.11
N TRP A 360 -20.27 -3.28 -31.36
CA TRP A 360 -20.37 -2.73 -30.00
C TRP A 360 -20.89 -3.79 -29.05
N GLY A 361 -20.38 -3.76 -27.81
CA GLY A 361 -20.77 -4.66 -26.75
C GLY A 361 -20.77 -4.00 -25.38
N GLY A 362 -21.07 -4.79 -24.35
CA GLY A 362 -21.27 -4.33 -22.98
C GLY A 362 -22.73 -4.01 -22.64
N PRO A 363 -23.04 -3.78 -21.35
CA PRO A 363 -24.42 -3.68 -20.84
C PRO A 363 -25.21 -2.48 -21.40
N ALA A 364 -24.52 -1.43 -21.84
CA ALA A 364 -25.11 -0.26 -22.51
C ALA A 364 -24.50 0.01 -23.90
N CYS A 365 -23.91 -1.01 -24.55
CA CYS A 365 -23.23 -0.88 -25.85
C CYS A 365 -22.08 0.15 -25.87
N GLN A 366 -21.43 0.34 -24.72
CA GLN A 366 -20.45 1.40 -24.47
C GLN A 366 -19.03 1.07 -24.95
N LYS A 367 -18.72 -0.20 -25.23
CA LYS A 367 -17.38 -0.64 -25.65
C LYS A 367 -17.42 -1.17 -27.07
N LYS A 368 -16.35 -0.94 -27.82
CA LYS A 368 -16.13 -1.57 -29.13
C LYS A 368 -15.77 -3.05 -28.91
N ASP A 369 -16.43 -3.93 -29.64
CA ASP A 369 -16.10 -5.35 -29.61
C ASP A 369 -14.87 -5.62 -30.50
N VAL A 370 -13.74 -5.86 -29.83
CA VAL A 370 -12.42 -6.16 -30.46
C VAL A 370 -12.08 -7.66 -30.32
N SER A 371 -13.04 -8.48 -29.86
CA SER A 371 -12.82 -9.91 -29.61
C SER A 371 -12.43 -10.67 -30.87
N GLN A 372 -13.05 -10.36 -32.01
CA GLN A 372 -12.79 -11.08 -33.28
C GLN A 372 -11.37 -10.82 -33.84
N PRO A 373 -10.88 -9.57 -33.98
CA PRO A 373 -9.50 -9.34 -34.41
C PRO A 373 -8.47 -9.82 -33.37
N PHE A 374 -8.75 -9.70 -32.06
CA PHE A 374 -7.85 -10.17 -31.01
C PHE A 374 -7.58 -11.68 -31.10
N TRP A 375 -8.62 -12.49 -31.24
CA TRP A 375 -8.47 -13.95 -31.37
C TRP A 375 -7.70 -14.35 -32.63
N LEU A 376 -7.86 -13.61 -33.72
CA LEU A 376 -7.10 -13.84 -34.94
C LEU A 376 -5.61 -13.52 -34.72
N PHE A 377 -5.28 -12.38 -34.11
CA PHE A 377 -3.88 -12.03 -33.84
C PHE A 377 -3.20 -12.95 -32.83
N VAL A 378 -3.86 -13.26 -31.72
CA VAL A 378 -3.28 -14.12 -30.67
C VAL A 378 -3.17 -15.57 -31.13
N GLY A 379 -4.24 -16.10 -31.75
CA GLY A 379 -4.25 -17.47 -32.24
C GLY A 379 -3.20 -17.71 -33.33
N THR A 380 -3.17 -16.84 -34.35
CA THR A 380 -2.17 -16.96 -35.42
C THR A 380 -0.75 -16.71 -34.90
N GLY A 381 -0.56 -15.77 -33.98
CA GLY A 381 0.73 -15.50 -33.36
C GLY A 381 1.29 -16.71 -32.61
N LEU A 382 0.45 -17.40 -31.83
CA LEU A 382 0.86 -18.58 -31.07
C LEU A 382 1.21 -19.76 -31.98
N VAL A 383 0.43 -20.00 -33.03
CA VAL A 383 0.74 -21.03 -34.04
C VAL A 383 2.05 -20.73 -34.76
N LEU A 384 2.28 -19.47 -35.14
CA LEU A 384 3.51 -19.08 -35.85
C LEU A 384 4.75 -19.20 -34.95
N ALA A 385 4.65 -18.82 -33.68
CA ALA A 385 5.72 -19.01 -32.70
C ALA A 385 6.04 -20.51 -32.48
N PHE A 386 5.01 -21.35 -32.38
CA PHE A 386 5.17 -22.80 -32.30
C PHE A 386 5.91 -23.35 -33.53
N LEU A 387 5.49 -22.98 -34.74
CA LEU A 387 6.13 -23.42 -35.98
C LEU A 387 7.61 -23.00 -36.06
N ILE A 388 7.95 -21.77 -35.66
CA ILE A 388 9.34 -21.31 -35.63
C ILE A 388 10.17 -22.13 -34.62
N SER A 389 9.64 -22.35 -33.41
CA SER A 389 10.32 -23.12 -32.38
C SER A 389 10.56 -24.57 -32.78
N ALA A 390 9.58 -25.20 -33.44
CA ALA A 390 9.69 -26.55 -33.98
C ALA A 390 10.73 -26.62 -35.12
N GLY A 391 10.76 -25.61 -36.00
CA GLY A 391 11.75 -25.51 -37.07
C GLY A 391 13.19 -25.40 -36.54
N ILE A 392 13.42 -24.56 -35.52
CA ILE A 392 14.73 -24.44 -34.86
C ILE A 392 15.10 -25.76 -34.16
N GLY A 393 14.15 -26.41 -33.49
CA GLY A 393 14.38 -27.71 -32.84
C GLY A 393 14.81 -28.81 -33.80
N LEU A 394 14.21 -28.86 -35.00
CA LEU A 394 14.62 -29.80 -36.05
C LEU A 394 16.04 -29.50 -36.57
N LEU A 395 16.40 -28.23 -36.78
CA LEU A 395 17.76 -27.84 -37.17
C LEU A 395 18.80 -28.21 -36.10
N TYR A 396 18.47 -28.02 -34.83
CA TYR A 396 19.35 -28.42 -33.72
C TYR A 396 19.53 -29.94 -33.64
N SER A 397 18.46 -30.71 -33.90
CA SER A 397 18.52 -32.17 -33.91
C SER A 397 19.41 -32.72 -35.04
N MET A 398 19.43 -32.09 -36.21
CA MET A 398 20.32 -32.48 -37.31
C MET A 398 21.76 -32.03 -37.08
N GLY A 399 21.99 -30.94 -36.34
CA GLY A 399 23.33 -30.45 -36.01
C GLY A 399 24.05 -31.26 -34.92
N ASN A 400 23.33 -32.13 -34.21
CA ASN A 400 23.85 -32.93 -33.11
C ASN A 400 23.99 -34.43 -33.47
N GLU A 401 23.84 -34.79 -34.74
CA GLU A 401 24.27 -36.09 -35.24
C GLU A 401 25.79 -36.08 -35.40
N GLU A 402 26.46 -36.93 -34.62
CA GLU A 402 27.89 -37.15 -34.75
C GLU A 402 28.17 -37.75 -36.13
N LEU A 403 28.88 -37.00 -36.98
CA LEU A 403 29.49 -37.57 -38.20
C LEU A 403 30.30 -38.80 -37.76
N PRO A 404 30.01 -40.02 -38.28
CA PRO A 404 30.79 -41.19 -37.93
C PRO A 404 32.26 -40.90 -38.26
N SER A 405 33.07 -40.81 -37.23
CA SER A 405 34.50 -40.52 -37.31
C SER A 405 35.21 -41.70 -37.96
N VAL A 406 35.23 -41.69 -39.30
CA VAL A 406 36.01 -42.62 -40.11
C VAL A 406 36.74 -41.80 -41.15
N ILE A 407 37.92 -41.26 -40.78
CA ILE A 407 39.23 -41.57 -41.39
C ILE A 407 40.29 -41.26 -40.32
N GLY A 408 40.61 -42.28 -39.51
CA GLY A 408 41.74 -42.29 -38.58
C GLY A 408 42.47 -43.63 -38.67
N ALA A 409 42.77 -44.08 -39.88
CA ALA A 409 43.59 -45.26 -40.12
C ALA A 409 45.04 -44.98 -39.71
N GLY A 410 45.36 -45.25 -38.44
CA GLY A 410 46.71 -45.26 -37.88
C GLY A 410 46.96 -46.58 -37.19
N VAL A 411 47.26 -47.63 -37.95
CA VAL A 411 47.72 -48.91 -37.43
C VAL A 411 49.19 -48.81 -37.02
N SER A 412 49.47 -48.82 -35.71
CA SER A 412 50.78 -49.17 -35.16
C SER A 412 50.68 -50.52 -34.46
N GLY A 413 51.33 -51.53 -35.03
CA GLY A 413 51.29 -52.92 -34.58
C GLY A 413 52.12 -53.20 -33.30
N PRO A 414 51.84 -54.31 -32.60
CA PRO A 414 52.57 -54.69 -31.40
C PRO A 414 53.86 -55.48 -31.67
N THR A 415 54.71 -55.42 -30.65
CA THR A 415 56.14 -55.67 -30.56
C THR A 415 56.57 -57.14 -30.46
N ARG A 416 57.83 -57.37 -30.83
CA ARG A 416 58.64 -58.61 -30.85
C ARG A 416 58.75 -59.31 -29.47
N LYS A 417 58.73 -60.65 -29.48
CA LYS A 417 59.18 -61.55 -28.38
C LYS A 417 60.70 -61.68 -28.36
#